data_AF-A0A9R1UHT5-F1
#
_entry.id   AF-A0A9R1UHT5-F1
#
_cell.length_a   1.000
_cell.length_b   1.000
_cell.length_c   1.000
_cell.angle_alpha   90.00
_cell.angle_beta   90.00
_cell.angle_gamma   90.00
#
_symmetry.space_group_name_H-M   'P 1'
#
loop_
_entity.id
_entity.type
_entity.pdbx_description
1 polymer ?
#
loop_
_entity_poly.entity_id
_entity_poly.type
_entity_poly.pdbx_seq_one_letter_code
_entity_poly.pdbx_strand_id
1 'polypeptide(L)'
;MITEAILDYVQRTFNECRLMATSLTTLLTPYAEMLLHKWMQKSVRWKSTKILPAILSPLPSDIYRVFDFKKTCIVDLNCHTCSCGKWHILGIACGHAVAASRHSNIHEYGSDILSG
;
A
#
# COMPACT_ATOMS: atom_id res chain seq x y z
N MET A 1 -27.11 29.42 -3.74
CA MET A 1 -26.79 29.01 -5.13
C MET A 1 -25.50 28.19 -5.24
N ILE A 2 -24.37 28.59 -4.63
CA ILE A 2 -23.13 27.78 -4.68
C ILE A 2 -23.14 26.64 -3.63
N THR A 3 -23.69 26.90 -2.45
CA THR A 3 -23.77 25.91 -1.35
C THR A 3 -24.64 24.70 -1.72
N GLU A 4 -25.81 24.93 -2.32
CA GLU A 4 -26.70 23.85 -2.79
C GLU A 4 -26.04 22.99 -3.87
N ALA A 5 -25.32 23.60 -4.81
CA ALA A 5 -24.63 22.84 -5.86
C ALA A 5 -23.51 21.96 -5.30
N ILE A 6 -22.78 22.44 -4.29
CA ILE A 6 -21.75 21.64 -3.60
C ILE A 6 -22.40 20.50 -2.81
N LEU A 7 -23.49 20.79 -2.07
CA LEU A 7 -24.20 19.79 -1.30
C LEU A 7 -24.73 18.68 -2.20
N ASP A 8 -25.38 19.04 -3.31
CA ASP A 8 -25.97 18.10 -4.25
C ASP A 8 -24.88 17.24 -4.94
N TYR A 9 -23.73 17.85 -5.29
CA TYR A 9 -22.58 17.10 -5.81
C TYR A 9 -22.07 16.06 -4.81
N VAL A 10 -21.82 16.46 -3.56
CA VAL A 10 -21.32 15.55 -2.51
C VAL A 10 -22.32 14.43 -2.23
N GLN A 11 -23.61 14.74 -2.14
CA GLN A 11 -24.67 13.76 -1.91
C GLN A 11 -24.79 12.76 -3.07
N ARG A 12 -24.71 13.21 -4.32
CA ARG A 12 -24.71 12.33 -5.50
C ARG A 12 -23.50 11.39 -5.48
N THR A 13 -22.30 11.93 -5.29
CA THR A 13 -21.08 11.11 -5.21
C THR A 13 -21.16 10.09 -4.07
N PHE A 14 -21.66 10.47 -2.90
CA PHE A 14 -21.86 9.55 -1.79
C PHE A 14 -22.86 8.42 -2.14
N ASN A 15 -23.97 8.76 -2.78
CA ASN A 15 -24.98 7.79 -3.20
C ASN A 15 -24.44 6.82 -4.26
N GLU A 16 -23.67 7.30 -5.23
CA GLU A 16 -22.98 6.46 -6.22
C GLU A 16 -22.01 5.49 -5.52
N CYS A 17 -21.17 6.00 -4.60
CA CYS A 17 -20.26 5.15 -3.82
C CYS A 17 -21.02 4.09 -2.99
N ARG A 18 -22.15 4.46 -2.38
CA ARG A 18 -22.99 3.53 -1.61
C ARG A 18 -23.57 2.42 -2.49
N LEU A 19 -24.08 2.78 -3.68
CA LEU A 19 -24.61 1.80 -4.62
C LEU A 19 -23.50 0.84 -5.09
N MET A 20 -22.30 1.34 -5.41
CA MET A 20 -21.17 0.48 -5.76
C MET A 20 -20.77 -0.46 -4.61
N ALA A 21 -20.81 0.01 -3.36
CA ALA A 21 -20.53 -0.82 -2.19
C ALA A 21 -21.52 -1.99 -2.04
N THR A 22 -22.80 -1.80 -2.38
CA THR A 22 -23.78 -2.90 -2.35
C THR A 22 -23.55 -3.97 -3.42
N SER A 23 -22.81 -3.63 -4.48
CA SER A 23 -22.45 -4.56 -5.56
C SER A 23 -21.04 -5.15 -5.42
N LEU A 24 -20.33 -4.87 -4.32
CA LEU A 24 -18.94 -5.24 -4.17
C LEU A 24 -18.79 -6.76 -3.97
N THR A 25 -18.08 -7.40 -4.89
CA THR A 25 -17.76 -8.84 -4.84
C THR A 25 -16.37 -9.11 -4.27
N THR A 26 -15.53 -8.08 -4.19
CA THR A 26 -14.15 -8.13 -3.69
C THR A 26 -14.02 -7.41 -2.34
N LEU A 27 -12.91 -7.63 -1.63
CA LEU A 27 -12.62 -6.97 -0.34
C LEU A 27 -12.28 -5.47 -0.48
N LEU A 28 -12.04 -4.97 -1.70
CA LEU A 28 -11.57 -3.62 -1.96
C LEU A 28 -12.57 -2.85 -2.82
N THR A 29 -12.73 -1.55 -2.57
CA THR A 29 -13.54 -0.70 -3.46
C THR A 29 -12.86 -0.59 -4.83
N PRO A 30 -13.62 -0.37 -5.93
CA PRO A 30 -13.02 -0.24 -7.27
C PRO A 30 -11.98 0.89 -7.34
N TYR A 31 -12.17 1.95 -6.54
CA TYR A 31 -11.22 3.04 -6.40
C TYR A 31 -9.90 2.59 -5.76
N ALA A 32 -9.97 1.79 -4.69
CA ALA A 32 -8.78 1.22 -4.05
C ALA A 32 -8.03 0.26 -4.98
N GLU A 33 -8.75 -0.60 -5.70
CA GLU A 33 -8.18 -1.51 -6.71
C GLU A 33 -7.45 -0.74 -7.82
N MET A 34 -8.09 0.29 -8.38
CA MET A 34 -7.48 1.16 -9.38
C MET A 34 -6.19 1.80 -8.88
N LEU A 35 -6.19 2.33 -7.64
CA LEU A 35 -5.00 2.94 -7.05
C LEU A 35 -3.87 1.92 -6.82
N LEU A 36 -4.19 0.74 -6.28
CA LEU A 36 -3.21 -0.33 -6.10
C LEU A 36 -2.61 -0.75 -7.44
N HIS A 37 -3.42 -0.98 -8.47
CA HIS A 37 -2.94 -1.34 -9.80
C HIS A 37 -1.99 -0.26 -10.36
N LYS A 38 -2.38 1.02 -10.26
CA LYS A 38 -1.52 2.14 -10.65
C LYS A 38 -0.18 2.15 -9.89
N TRP A 39 -0.20 1.86 -8.60
CA TRP A 39 1.01 1.82 -7.77
C TRP A 39 1.88 0.60 -8.04
N MET A 40 1.27 -0.55 -8.32
CA MET A 40 1.99 -1.73 -8.79
C MET A 40 2.79 -1.39 -10.03
N GLN A 41 2.17 -0.82 -11.06
CA GLN A 41 2.86 -0.47 -12.30
C GLN A 41 3.96 0.59 -12.10
N LYS A 42 3.66 1.64 -11.34
CA LYS A 42 4.62 2.74 -11.11
C LYS A 42 5.88 2.29 -10.36
N SER A 43 5.73 1.34 -9.44
CA SER A 43 6.78 0.97 -8.49
C SER A 43 7.65 -0.20 -8.95
N VAL A 44 7.40 -0.79 -10.13
CA VAL A 44 8.10 -2.01 -10.62
C VAL A 44 9.62 -1.86 -10.55
N ARG A 45 10.14 -0.69 -10.90
CA ARG A 45 11.59 -0.43 -10.99
C ARG A 45 12.18 0.21 -9.73
N TRP A 46 11.38 0.40 -8.68
CA TRP A 46 11.86 1.04 -7.46
C TRP A 46 12.76 0.08 -6.69
N LYS A 47 13.87 0.60 -6.17
CA LYS A 47 14.82 -0.21 -5.41
C LYS A 47 14.32 -0.33 -3.99
N SER A 48 14.16 -1.56 -3.51
CA SER A 48 13.79 -1.87 -2.13
C SER A 48 14.93 -2.64 -1.47
N THR A 49 15.21 -2.33 -0.21
CA THR A 49 16.24 -3.01 0.57
C THR A 49 15.69 -3.24 1.97
N LYS A 50 15.68 -4.50 2.42
CA LYS A 50 15.26 -4.84 3.79
C LYS A 50 16.27 -4.25 4.78
N ILE A 51 15.77 -3.60 5.83
CA ILE A 51 16.58 -3.09 6.92
C ILE A 51 16.61 -4.17 8.00
N LEU A 52 17.80 -4.73 8.24
CA LEU A 52 18.01 -5.67 9.34
C LEU A 52 18.06 -4.88 10.66
N PRO A 53 17.40 -5.35 11.73
CA PRO A 53 17.42 -4.64 12.99
C PRO A 53 18.82 -4.73 13.61
N ALA A 54 19.25 -3.65 14.27
CA ALA A 54 20.57 -3.59 14.90
C ALA A 54 20.72 -4.59 16.06
N ILE A 55 19.60 -5.01 16.65
CA ILE A 55 19.51 -6.03 17.67
C ILE A 55 18.69 -7.18 17.07
N LEU A 56 19.19 -8.42 17.21
CA LEU A 56 18.44 -9.60 16.83
C LEU A 56 17.19 -9.69 17.72
N SER A 57 16.06 -9.24 17.17
CA SER A 57 14.74 -9.44 17.76
C SER A 57 14.19 -10.76 17.24
N PRO A 58 13.55 -11.58 18.09
CA PRO A 58 12.82 -12.76 17.64
C PRO A 58 11.59 -12.41 16.78
N LEU A 59 11.14 -11.15 16.78
CA LEU A 59 10.07 -10.71 15.89
C LEU A 59 10.61 -10.36 14.50
N PRO A 60 9.96 -10.84 13.43
CA PRO A 60 10.33 -10.46 12.07
C PRO A 60 10.17 -8.95 11.89
N SER A 61 11.26 -8.28 11.55
CA SER A 61 11.22 -6.87 11.18
C SER A 61 11.01 -6.75 9.67
N ASP A 62 9.81 -6.35 9.25
CA ASP A 62 9.50 -6.08 7.85
C ASP A 62 9.60 -4.58 7.55
N ILE A 63 10.78 -4.06 7.86
CA ILE A 63 11.15 -2.67 7.60
C ILE A 63 12.00 -2.62 6.33
N TYR A 64 11.63 -1.73 5.42
CA TYR A 64 12.26 -1.58 4.11
C TYR A 64 12.62 -0.14 3.82
N ARG A 65 13.79 0.04 3.19
CA ARG A 65 14.20 1.28 2.55
C ARG A 65 13.84 1.21 1.07
N VAL A 66 13.01 2.13 0.59
CA VAL A 66 12.56 2.16 -0.81
C VAL A 66 12.94 3.46 -1.48
N PHE A 67 13.62 3.40 -2.62
CA PHE A 67 13.99 4.56 -3.44
C PHE A 67 13.14 4.63 -4.71
N ASP A 68 12.40 5.74 -4.87
CA ASP A 68 11.42 5.95 -5.96
C ASP A 68 11.94 6.83 -7.11
N PHE A 69 13.26 6.94 -7.25
CA PHE A 69 13.98 7.85 -8.14
C PHE A 69 13.95 9.34 -7.75
N LYS A 70 13.18 9.73 -6.73
CA LYS A 70 13.16 11.10 -6.22
C LYS A 70 13.60 11.18 -4.77
N LYS A 71 13.12 10.24 -3.95
CA LYS A 71 13.41 10.18 -2.53
C LYS A 71 13.45 8.76 -2.03
N THR A 72 14.05 8.63 -0.86
CA THR A 72 14.05 7.39 -0.09
C THR A 72 12.95 7.46 0.97
N CYS A 73 12.15 6.40 1.08
CA CYS A 73 11.13 6.25 2.11
C CYS A 73 11.42 5.02 2.96
N ILE A 74 11.05 5.10 4.23
CA ILE A 74 11.07 3.97 5.16
C ILE A 74 9.65 3.42 5.21
N VAL A 75 9.51 2.14 4.94
CA VAL A 75 8.26 1.39 4.98
C VAL A 75 8.36 0.41 6.13
N ASP A 76 7.33 0.36 6.96
CA ASP A 76 7.13 -0.69 7.95
C ASP A 76 5.85 -1.45 7.56
N LEU A 77 6.02 -2.67 7.05
CA LEU A 77 4.89 -3.49 6.62
C LEU A 77 4.08 -4.02 7.82
N ASN A 78 4.70 -4.24 8.98
CA ASN A 78 3.99 -4.71 10.18
C ASN A 78 3.08 -3.62 10.75
N CYS A 79 3.57 -2.39 10.78
CA CYS A 79 2.79 -1.24 11.27
C CYS A 79 1.92 -0.59 10.20
N HIS A 80 1.93 -1.09 8.95
CA HIS A 80 1.25 -0.49 7.80
C HIS A 80 1.59 1.00 7.61
N THR A 81 2.87 1.36 7.79
CA THR A 81 3.32 2.75 7.68
C THR A 81 4.34 2.95 6.58
N CYS A 82 4.39 4.18 6.08
CA CYS A 82 5.43 4.63 5.19
C CYS A 82 5.71 6.11 5.44
N SER A 83 6.98 6.50 5.48
CA SER A 83 7.41 7.89 5.71
C SER A 83 6.94 8.87 4.63
N CYS A 84 6.36 8.39 3.52
CA CYS A 84 5.70 9.24 2.53
C CYS A 84 4.29 9.71 2.95
N GLY A 85 3.73 9.16 4.05
CA GLY A 85 2.43 9.52 4.63
C GLY A 85 1.20 8.98 3.90
N LYS A 86 1.34 8.58 2.63
CA LYS A 86 0.21 8.19 1.77
C LYS A 86 -0.56 6.97 2.27
N TRP A 87 0.12 6.01 2.89
CA TRP A 87 -0.55 4.83 3.42
C TRP A 87 -1.56 5.21 4.49
N HIS A 88 -1.15 6.02 5.46
CA HIS A 88 -2.02 6.51 6.52
C HIS A 88 -3.17 7.37 5.96
N ILE A 89 -2.87 8.31 5.06
CA ILE A 89 -3.87 9.24 4.51
C ILE A 89 -4.95 8.53 3.69
N LEU A 90 -4.55 7.54 2.87
CA LEU A 90 -5.47 6.88 1.94
C LEU A 90 -6.08 5.59 2.51
N GLY A 91 -5.57 5.11 3.65
CA GLY A 91 -5.96 3.81 4.21
C GLY A 91 -5.54 2.60 3.36
N ILE A 92 -4.72 2.81 2.32
CA ILE A 92 -4.29 1.78 1.37
C ILE A 92 -2.78 1.88 1.09
N ALA A 93 -2.15 0.74 0.86
CA ALA A 93 -0.70 0.61 0.72
C ALA A 93 -0.14 1.46 -0.42
N CYS A 94 0.68 2.47 -0.11
CA CYS A 94 1.25 3.36 -1.14
C CYS A 94 2.21 2.63 -2.09
N GLY A 95 2.64 3.27 -3.18
CA GLY A 95 3.62 2.67 -4.10
C GLY A 95 4.94 2.22 -3.45
N HIS A 96 5.38 2.84 -2.35
CA HIS A 96 6.57 2.40 -1.62
C HIS A 96 6.31 1.10 -0.87
N ALA A 97 5.13 0.99 -0.24
CA ALA A 97 4.68 -0.23 0.40
C ALA A 97 4.58 -1.39 -0.58
N VAL A 98 3.95 -1.14 -1.74
CA VAL A 98 3.84 -2.12 -2.83
C VAL A 98 5.22 -2.62 -3.28
N ALA A 99 6.21 -1.73 -3.40
CA ALA A 99 7.58 -2.12 -3.74
C ALA A 99 8.26 -2.96 -2.64
N ALA A 100 8.04 -2.61 -1.37
CA ALA A 100 8.55 -3.34 -0.22
C ALA A 100 7.95 -4.75 -0.13
N SER A 101 6.63 -4.89 -0.28
CA SER A 101 5.92 -6.19 -0.23
C SER A 101 6.37 -7.17 -1.31
N ARG A 102 6.87 -6.70 -2.46
CA ARG A 102 7.47 -7.60 -3.45
C ARG A 102 8.73 -8.31 -2.96
N HIS A 103 9.47 -7.68 -2.04
CA HIS A 103 10.69 -8.24 -1.48
C HIS A 103 10.44 -9.06 -0.22
N SER A 104 9.31 -8.89 0.48
CA SER A 104 8.90 -9.78 1.58
C SER A 104 8.50 -11.15 1.04
N ASN A 105 7.73 -11.21 -0.05
CA ASN A 105 7.26 -12.46 -0.65
C ASN A 105 8.37 -13.36 -1.23
N ILE A 106 9.59 -12.82 -1.46
CA ILE A 106 10.73 -13.60 -1.97
C ILE A 106 11.41 -14.41 -0.85
N HIS A 107 11.32 -13.96 0.41
CA HIS A 107 11.98 -14.66 1.53
C HIS A 107 11.15 -15.81 2.10
N GLU A 108 9.82 -15.79 1.96
CA GLU A 108 8.95 -16.87 2.46
C GLU A 108 9.04 -18.15 1.61
N TYR A 109 9.39 -18.05 0.32
CA TYR A 109 9.56 -19.23 -0.55
C TYR A 109 10.98 -19.83 -0.50
N GLY A 110 11.96 -19.10 0.05
CA GLY A 110 13.35 -19.53 0.13
C GLY A 110 13.69 -20.44 1.32
N SER A 111 12.83 -20.47 2.35
CA SER A 111 13.01 -21.33 3.53
C SER A 111 12.57 -22.78 3.32
N ASP A 112 11.77 -23.06 2.29
CA ASP A 112 11.25 -24.40 2.02
C ASP A 112 12.22 -25.27 1.18
N ILE A 113 13.32 -24.71 0.67
CA ILE A 113 14.28 -25.43 -0.20
C ILE A 113 15.51 -25.96 0.57
N LEU A 114 15.70 -25.60 1.85
CA LEU A 114 16.85 -26.05 2.65
C LEU A 114 16.49 -27.03 3.79
N SER A 115 15.29 -27.62 3.77
CA SER A 115 14.85 -28.63 4.75
C SER A 115 14.66 -30.03 4.16
N GLY A 116 15.23 -30.29 2.97
CA GLY A 116 15.21 -31.60 2.30
C GLY A 116 16.57 -32.28 2.29
#